data_AF-A0A411HM49-F1
#
_entry.id   AF-A0A411HM49-F1
#
_cell.length_a   1.000
_cell.length_b   1.000
_cell.length_c   1.000
_cell.angle_alpha   90.00
_cell.angle_beta   90.00
_cell.angle_gamma   90.00
#
_symmetry.space_group_name_H-M   'P 1'
#
loop_
_entity.id
_entity.type
_entity.pdbx_description
1 polymer ?
#
loop_
_entity_poly.entity_id
_entity_poly.type
_entity_poly.pdbx_seq_one_letter_code
_entity_poly.pdbx_strand_id
1 'polypeptide(L)'
;MKKHWRIFLLVSIAAAIGMYVALDRHHLSVATTATPAAPTPPSALLAKTPTSTTAPTAIVAQANTLSPMKVRQNKANAYSATRDLSAYIDKLQTDGSSEDEILTTKARAMEECFLFAIRPNYAAEAIESRARITQENSAQFREYIATLSQRCSALIQKEQVSLKTVRSNYAKAASEGNAEAMAYQLSRAVLLDVSSDDASSPATTTPSVDLRQKIIDIVNSGDPSAIFLLSGLFNENSLFRGKAVGSAVAEAAWQLAACDLGLDCSENSVLLRGYCINGGVYCESGDLRWHIRELTLAPVMYQRAVVLEAEIYAAIQSGNASSLF
;
A
#
# COMPACT_ATOMS: atom_id res chain seq x y z
N MET A 1 -23.88 32.23 23.80
CA MET A 1 -23.13 30.96 23.96
C MET A 1 -23.58 29.88 22.94
N LYS A 2 -23.58 30.16 21.63
CA LYS A 2 -23.96 29.17 20.59
C LYS A 2 -23.18 29.31 19.27
N LYS A 3 -22.02 29.98 19.27
CA LYS A 3 -21.26 30.30 18.03
C LYS A 3 -19.90 29.59 17.88
N HIS A 4 -19.44 28.85 18.90
CA HIS A 4 -18.14 28.16 18.87
C HIS A 4 -18.20 26.66 18.52
N TRP A 5 -19.40 26.06 18.42
CA TRP A 5 -19.53 24.61 18.16
C TRP A 5 -19.28 24.24 16.68
N ARG A 6 -19.50 25.17 15.75
CA ARG A 6 -19.33 24.92 14.31
C ARG A 6 -17.87 24.90 13.83
N ILE A 7 -16.93 25.46 14.60
CA ILE A 7 -15.50 25.47 14.24
C ILE A 7 -14.82 24.14 14.62
N PHE A 8 -15.29 23.46 15.66
CA PHE A 8 -14.75 22.14 16.06
C PHE A 8 -15.11 21.00 15.09
N LEU A 9 -16.20 21.15 14.33
CA LEU A 9 -16.64 20.15 13.36
C LEU A 9 -15.87 20.23 12.01
N LEU A 10 -15.26 21.37 11.69
CA LEU A 10 -14.48 21.55 10.45
C LEU A 10 -13.00 21.16 10.59
N VAL A 11 -12.45 21.20 11.82
CA VAL A 11 -11.04 20.78 12.06
C VAL A 11 -10.88 19.25 12.09
N SER A 12 -11.97 18.50 12.31
CA SER A 12 -11.94 17.03 12.38
C SER A 12 -11.98 16.33 11.01
N ILE A 13 -12.38 17.04 9.95
CA ILE A 13 -12.47 16.46 8.59
C ILE A 13 -11.10 16.48 7.90
N ALA A 14 -10.26 17.50 8.15
CA ALA A 14 -8.98 17.66 7.45
C ALA A 14 -7.87 16.65 7.82
N ALA A 15 -8.03 15.88 8.91
CA ALA A 15 -7.08 14.83 9.29
C ALA A 15 -7.39 13.46 8.64
N ALA A 16 -8.53 13.32 7.97
CA ALA A 16 -8.99 12.08 7.34
C ALA A 16 -8.85 12.08 5.79
N ILE A 17 -8.56 13.23 5.17
CA ILE A 17 -8.63 13.40 3.71
C ILE A 17 -7.54 12.65 2.93
N GLY A 18 -6.44 12.24 3.57
CA GLY A 18 -5.42 11.40 2.93
C GLY A 18 -5.81 9.93 2.74
N MET A 19 -6.90 9.47 3.38
CA MET A 19 -7.29 8.05 3.40
C MET A 19 -8.73 7.80 2.91
N TYR A 20 -9.52 8.85 2.69
CA TYR A 20 -10.98 8.75 2.43
C TYR A 20 -11.40 8.82 0.96
N VAL A 21 -10.53 9.19 0.01
CA VAL A 21 -10.97 9.45 -1.38
C VAL A 21 -11.16 8.16 -2.21
N ALA A 22 -10.71 7.00 -1.74
CA ALA A 22 -10.85 5.72 -2.47
C ALA A 22 -12.05 4.84 -2.05
N LEU A 23 -12.77 5.15 -0.96
CA LEU A 23 -13.67 4.17 -0.31
C LEU A 23 -15.15 4.57 -0.25
N ASP A 24 -15.55 5.74 -0.72
CA ASP A 24 -16.93 6.23 -0.61
C ASP A 24 -17.84 5.90 -1.83
N ARG A 25 -17.42 5.03 -2.75
CA ARG A 25 -18.16 4.77 -4.01
C ARG A 25 -18.74 3.37 -4.23
N HIS A 26 -18.52 2.39 -3.34
CA HIS A 26 -18.90 0.99 -3.61
C HIS A 26 -20.14 0.45 -2.87
N HIS A 27 -21.08 1.32 -2.49
CA HIS A 27 -22.42 0.86 -2.13
C HIS A 27 -23.35 0.96 -3.33
N LEU A 28 -23.51 -0.13 -4.09
CA LEU A 28 -24.73 -0.45 -4.85
C LEU A 28 -24.73 -1.91 -5.35
N SER A 29 -25.66 -2.69 -4.77
CA SER A 29 -26.36 -3.88 -5.31
C SER A 29 -25.58 -5.04 -5.93
N VAL A 30 -25.45 -6.15 -5.18
CA VAL A 30 -25.26 -7.49 -5.74
C VAL A 30 -26.58 -8.27 -5.63
N ALA A 31 -27.16 -8.60 -6.78
CA ALA A 31 -28.24 -9.57 -6.91
C ALA A 31 -27.64 -10.98 -7.00
N THR A 32 -28.09 -11.87 -6.12
CA THR A 32 -27.64 -13.25 -6.00
C THR A 32 -28.08 -14.08 -7.20
N THR A 33 -27.14 -14.71 -7.92
CA THR A 33 -27.42 -15.87 -8.78
C THR A 33 -26.36 -16.96 -8.60
N ALA A 34 -26.86 -18.20 -8.59
CA ALA A 34 -26.19 -19.41 -8.12
C ALA A 34 -25.13 -19.98 -9.07
N THR A 35 -24.11 -20.62 -8.50
CA THR A 35 -23.03 -21.34 -9.19
C THR A 35 -23.35 -22.84 -9.35
N PRO A 36 -23.10 -23.47 -10.52
CA PRO A 36 -23.05 -24.92 -10.65
C PRO A 36 -21.63 -25.51 -10.53
N ALA A 37 -21.59 -26.79 -10.16
CA ALA A 37 -20.47 -27.57 -9.65
C ALA A 37 -19.32 -27.90 -10.63
N ALA A 38 -18.14 -28.15 -10.06
CA ALA A 38 -16.90 -28.57 -10.72
C ALA A 38 -16.83 -30.10 -10.97
N PRO A 39 -16.10 -30.57 -12.01
CA PRO A 39 -15.82 -31.98 -12.24
C PRO A 39 -14.47 -32.45 -11.65
N THR A 40 -14.43 -33.74 -11.29
CA THR A 40 -13.31 -34.52 -10.73
C THR A 40 -12.23 -34.90 -11.77
N PRO A 41 -10.96 -35.09 -11.36
CA PRO A 41 -9.90 -35.63 -12.22
C PRO A 41 -9.66 -37.15 -12.01
N PRO A 42 -9.21 -37.90 -13.04
CA PRO A 42 -8.69 -39.26 -12.86
C PRO A 42 -7.17 -39.34 -12.74
N SER A 43 -6.74 -40.37 -12.02
CA SER A 43 -5.38 -40.68 -11.56
C SER A 43 -4.43 -41.24 -12.62
N ALA A 44 -3.15 -40.89 -12.42
CA ALA A 44 -1.91 -41.68 -12.50
C ALA A 44 -1.76 -42.81 -13.54
N LEU A 45 -0.69 -42.71 -14.33
CA LEU A 45 0.06 -43.86 -14.85
C LEU A 45 1.58 -43.66 -14.69
N LEU A 46 2.19 -44.64 -14.02
CA LEU A 46 3.61 -44.87 -13.82
C LEU A 46 4.33 -45.18 -15.15
N ALA A 47 5.57 -44.69 -15.34
CA ALA A 47 6.61 -45.46 -16.01
C ALA A 47 8.05 -44.90 -15.83
N LYS A 48 8.90 -45.78 -15.27
CA LYS A 48 10.29 -46.10 -15.62
C LYS A 48 11.41 -45.06 -15.49
N THR A 49 12.25 -45.33 -14.49
CA THR A 49 13.69 -45.05 -14.40
C THR A 49 14.50 -45.63 -15.56
N PRO A 50 15.61 -44.98 -15.92
CA PRO A 50 16.89 -45.69 -15.91
C PRO A 50 18.06 -44.89 -15.28
N THR A 51 19.11 -45.66 -15.01
CA THR A 51 20.21 -45.46 -14.07
C THR A 51 21.40 -44.67 -14.63
N SER A 52 22.01 -43.86 -13.75
CA SER A 52 23.38 -43.33 -13.64
C SER A 52 24.30 -43.14 -14.86
N THR A 53 24.88 -41.94 -14.95
CA THR A 53 26.30 -41.75 -15.30
C THR A 53 26.86 -40.51 -14.57
N THR A 54 28.05 -40.69 -14.01
CA THR A 54 28.90 -39.82 -13.20
C THR A 54 29.23 -38.47 -13.87
N ALA A 55 29.10 -37.37 -13.12
CA ALA A 55 29.63 -36.05 -13.48
C ALA A 55 30.47 -35.49 -12.31
N PRO A 56 31.60 -34.80 -12.59
CA PRO A 56 32.62 -34.47 -11.60
C PRO A 56 32.19 -33.33 -10.68
N THR A 57 32.60 -33.47 -9.42
CA THR A 57 32.45 -32.53 -8.32
C THR A 57 33.12 -31.18 -8.62
N ALA A 58 32.41 -30.29 -9.30
CA ALA A 58 32.65 -28.86 -9.20
C ALA A 58 31.66 -28.30 -8.17
N ILE A 59 32.03 -28.34 -6.89
CA ILE A 59 31.36 -27.55 -5.86
C ILE A 59 31.72 -26.10 -6.16
N VAL A 60 30.96 -25.50 -7.05
CA VAL A 60 30.92 -24.05 -7.23
C VAL A 60 30.32 -23.51 -5.94
N ALA A 61 31.11 -22.78 -5.16
CA ALA A 61 30.62 -21.86 -4.15
C ALA A 61 29.85 -20.73 -4.86
N GLN A 62 28.61 -21.01 -5.28
CA GLN A 62 27.64 -19.98 -5.60
C GLN A 62 27.19 -19.38 -4.27
N ALA A 63 27.81 -18.26 -3.90
CA ALA A 63 27.28 -17.39 -2.88
C ALA A 63 25.82 -17.08 -3.24
N ASN A 64 24.90 -17.44 -2.35
CA ASN A 64 23.48 -17.10 -2.42
C ASN A 64 23.31 -15.57 -2.33
N THR A 65 23.61 -14.82 -3.39
CA THR A 65 23.21 -13.42 -3.48
C THR A 65 21.73 -13.38 -3.85
N LEU A 66 20.90 -13.01 -2.89
CA LEU A 66 19.48 -12.78 -3.14
C LEU A 66 19.32 -11.67 -4.18
N SER A 67 18.45 -11.85 -5.16
CA SER A 67 18.10 -10.79 -6.11
C SER A 67 17.60 -9.54 -5.35
N PRO A 68 17.83 -8.32 -5.84
CA PRO A 68 17.40 -7.07 -5.17
C PRO A 68 15.92 -7.05 -4.79
N MET A 69 15.06 -7.65 -5.63
CA MET A 69 13.63 -7.83 -5.35
C MET A 69 13.37 -8.68 -4.09
N LYS A 70 14.08 -9.79 -3.94
CA LYS A 70 13.92 -10.71 -2.80
C LYS A 70 14.45 -10.09 -1.50
N VAL A 71 15.49 -9.26 -1.58
CA VAL A 71 15.96 -8.45 -0.43
C VAL A 71 14.87 -7.48 0.02
N ARG A 72 14.26 -6.75 -0.92
CA ARG A 72 13.16 -5.81 -0.62
C ARG A 72 11.94 -6.51 -0.02
N GLN A 73 11.53 -7.64 -0.60
CA GLN A 73 10.42 -8.42 -0.07
C GLN A 73 10.71 -8.94 1.34
N ASN A 74 11.92 -9.41 1.62
CA ASN A 74 12.30 -9.85 2.97
C ASN A 74 12.21 -8.70 3.99
N LYS A 75 12.64 -7.48 3.61
CA LYS A 75 12.52 -6.29 4.47
C LYS A 75 11.06 -5.90 4.69
N ALA A 76 10.24 -5.88 3.63
CA ALA A 76 8.81 -5.60 3.72
C ALA A 76 8.09 -6.61 4.64
N ASN A 77 8.36 -7.91 4.46
CA ASN A 77 7.80 -8.98 5.29
C ASN A 77 8.26 -8.86 6.75
N ALA A 78 9.53 -8.51 7.00
CA ALA A 78 10.05 -8.29 8.34
C ALA A 78 9.36 -7.12 9.04
N TYR A 79 9.12 -6.02 8.33
CA TYR A 79 8.34 -4.89 8.84
C TYR A 79 6.88 -5.26 9.13
N SER A 80 6.22 -6.00 8.24
CA SER A 80 4.83 -6.43 8.47
C SER A 80 4.69 -7.38 9.66
N ALA A 81 5.66 -8.29 9.83
CA ALA A 81 5.67 -9.31 10.86
C ALA A 81 6.04 -8.78 12.26
N THR A 82 6.73 -7.63 12.38
CA THR A 82 7.14 -7.14 13.70
C THR A 82 5.94 -6.89 14.63
N ARG A 83 6.13 -7.14 15.93
CA ARG A 83 5.15 -6.82 16.98
C ARG A 83 5.58 -5.62 17.82
N ASP A 84 6.78 -5.09 17.57
CA ASP A 84 7.33 -3.91 18.22
C ASP A 84 8.05 -3.06 17.16
N LEU A 85 7.42 -1.93 16.79
CA LEU A 85 7.99 -1.01 15.81
C LEU A 85 9.19 -0.25 16.35
N SER A 86 9.22 0.03 17.66
CA SER A 86 10.34 0.71 18.31
C SER A 86 11.60 -0.15 18.24
N ALA A 87 11.49 -1.43 18.63
CA ALA A 87 12.59 -2.38 18.54
C ALA A 87 13.05 -2.64 17.10
N TYR A 88 12.12 -2.67 16.15
CA TYR A 88 12.46 -2.83 14.72
C TYR A 88 13.29 -1.63 14.21
N ILE A 89 12.89 -0.41 14.56
CA ILE A 89 13.63 0.81 14.21
C ILE A 89 15.02 0.82 14.86
N ASP A 90 15.13 0.44 16.13
CA ASP A 90 16.42 0.36 16.84
C ASP A 90 17.37 -0.65 16.17
N LYS A 91 16.82 -1.76 15.67
CA LYS A 91 17.59 -2.73 14.89
C LYS A 91 18.15 -2.10 13.61
N LEU A 92 17.34 -1.36 12.84
CA LEU A 92 17.80 -0.71 11.60
C LEU A 92 18.95 0.27 11.87
N GLN A 93 18.95 0.94 13.03
CA GLN A 93 20.05 1.85 13.39
C GLN A 93 21.39 1.14 13.63
N THR A 94 21.36 -0.18 13.84
CA THR A 94 22.55 -0.97 14.22
C THR A 94 22.95 -2.02 13.18
N ASP A 95 22.09 -2.32 12.20
CA ASP A 95 22.34 -3.33 11.16
C ASP A 95 22.94 -2.77 9.86
N GLY A 96 23.27 -1.48 9.85
CA GLY A 96 23.91 -0.80 8.73
C GLY A 96 22.94 -0.32 7.65
N SER A 97 21.64 -0.27 7.92
CA SER A 97 20.68 0.44 7.08
C SER A 97 21.07 1.90 6.87
N SER A 98 20.75 2.42 5.68
CA SER A 98 21.00 3.82 5.34
C SER A 98 20.09 4.77 6.13
N GLU A 99 20.53 6.00 6.29
CA GLU A 99 19.78 7.02 7.03
C GLU A 99 18.39 7.27 6.41
N ASP A 100 18.31 7.34 5.08
CA ASP A 100 17.05 7.50 4.35
C ASP A 100 16.07 6.32 4.58
N GLU A 101 16.57 5.09 4.67
CA GLU A 101 15.77 3.89 4.98
C GLU A 101 15.23 3.96 6.42
N ILE A 102 16.07 4.36 7.37
CA ILE A 102 15.68 4.52 8.78
C ILE A 102 14.60 5.61 8.90
N LEU A 103 14.79 6.76 8.26
CA LEU A 103 13.85 7.88 8.29
C LEU A 103 12.51 7.51 7.66
N THR A 104 12.53 6.85 6.50
CA THR A 104 11.31 6.39 5.82
C THR A 104 10.57 5.37 6.67
N THR A 105 11.27 4.42 7.27
CA THR A 105 10.67 3.43 8.19
C THR A 105 10.07 4.10 9.43
N LYS A 106 10.77 5.06 10.04
CA LYS A 106 10.26 5.86 11.15
C LYS A 106 8.97 6.59 10.77
N ALA A 107 8.94 7.23 9.61
CA ALA A 107 7.77 7.94 9.12
C ALA A 107 6.57 7.00 8.97
N ARG A 108 6.75 5.86 8.29
CA ARG A 108 5.71 4.83 8.13
C ARG A 108 5.17 4.31 9.46
N ALA A 109 6.07 3.99 10.40
CA ALA A 109 5.70 3.52 11.72
C ALA A 109 4.91 4.59 12.53
N MET A 110 5.32 5.86 12.42
CA MET A 110 4.61 6.96 13.06
C MET A 110 3.23 7.20 12.45
N GLU A 111 3.05 7.01 11.14
CA GLU A 111 1.73 7.08 10.50
C GLU A 111 0.81 5.96 10.97
N GLU A 112 1.32 4.72 10.98
CA GLU A 112 0.61 3.55 11.49
C GLU A 112 0.15 3.77 12.95
N CYS A 113 0.97 4.41 13.77
CA CYS A 113 0.70 4.65 15.19
C CYS A 113 -0.01 5.97 15.51
N PHE A 114 -0.28 6.82 14.51
CA PHE A 114 -0.72 8.19 14.75
C PHE A 114 -2.00 8.27 15.57
N LEU A 115 -3.04 7.49 15.21
CA LEU A 115 -4.33 7.52 15.91
C LEU A 115 -4.22 7.06 17.38
N PHE A 116 -3.37 6.08 17.66
CA PHE A 116 -3.10 5.63 19.03
C PHE A 116 -2.33 6.69 19.83
N ALA A 117 -1.44 7.44 19.18
CA ALA A 117 -0.69 8.51 19.84
C ALA A 117 -1.57 9.70 20.23
N ILE A 118 -2.56 10.06 19.40
CA ILE A 118 -3.41 11.23 19.63
C ILE A 118 -4.75 10.92 20.34
N ARG A 119 -5.15 9.64 20.41
CA ARG A 119 -6.40 9.21 21.05
C ARG A 119 -6.16 8.01 21.97
N PRO A 120 -6.04 8.24 23.29
CA PRO A 120 -5.75 7.18 24.26
C PRO A 120 -6.73 6.00 24.26
N ASN A 121 -8.01 6.23 23.92
CA ASN A 121 -9.06 5.22 23.89
C ASN A 121 -9.37 4.67 22.49
N TYR A 122 -8.54 4.99 21.48
CA TYR A 122 -8.83 4.69 20.08
C TYR A 122 -9.17 3.20 19.85
N ALA A 123 -8.41 2.28 20.45
CA ALA A 123 -8.65 0.85 20.29
C ALA A 123 -10.06 0.43 20.70
N ALA A 124 -10.48 0.84 21.90
CA ALA A 124 -11.81 0.50 22.43
C ALA A 124 -12.92 1.14 21.58
N GLU A 125 -12.77 2.42 21.24
CA GLU A 125 -13.73 3.17 20.41
C GLU A 125 -13.88 2.57 19.01
N ALA A 126 -12.76 2.16 18.39
CA ALA A 126 -12.76 1.52 17.08
C ALA A 126 -13.48 0.16 17.10
N ILE A 127 -13.18 -0.67 18.10
CA ILE A 127 -13.82 -1.98 18.28
C ILE A 127 -15.33 -1.82 18.53
N GLU A 128 -15.71 -0.92 19.42
CA GLU A 128 -17.11 -0.66 19.76
C GLU A 128 -17.89 -0.11 18.55
N SER A 129 -17.27 0.82 17.81
CA SER A 129 -17.83 1.34 16.56
C SER A 129 -18.08 0.22 15.54
N ARG A 130 -17.11 -0.68 15.34
CA ARG A 130 -17.23 -1.76 14.35
C ARG A 130 -18.24 -2.82 14.75
N ALA A 131 -18.32 -3.15 16.05
CA ALA A 131 -19.29 -4.11 16.58
C ALA A 131 -20.75 -3.70 16.30
N ARG A 132 -21.03 -2.39 16.13
CA ARG A 132 -22.36 -1.89 15.77
C ARG A 132 -22.75 -2.10 14.30
N ILE A 133 -21.78 -2.34 13.41
CA ILE A 133 -22.00 -2.36 11.95
C ILE A 133 -21.98 -3.79 11.40
N THR A 134 -21.03 -4.62 11.83
CA THR A 134 -20.85 -5.99 11.33
C THR A 134 -20.44 -6.93 12.46
N GLN A 135 -21.29 -7.90 12.80
CA GLN A 135 -21.00 -8.85 13.89
C GLN A 135 -19.96 -9.91 13.46
N GLU A 136 -20.03 -10.36 12.21
CA GLU A 136 -19.20 -11.43 11.62
C GLU A 136 -17.71 -11.04 11.49
N ASN A 137 -17.42 -9.80 11.06
CA ASN A 137 -16.04 -9.29 10.88
C ASN A 137 -15.41 -8.74 12.16
N SER A 138 -16.10 -8.83 13.31
CA SER A 138 -15.66 -8.18 14.54
C SER A 138 -14.44 -8.85 15.19
N ALA A 139 -14.21 -10.15 14.97
CA ALA A 139 -13.08 -10.88 15.54
C ALA A 139 -11.75 -10.52 14.87
N GLN A 140 -11.69 -10.58 13.53
CA GLN A 140 -10.49 -10.21 12.77
C GLN A 140 -10.13 -8.74 12.99
N PHE A 141 -11.13 -7.86 12.99
CA PHE A 141 -10.92 -6.45 13.29
C PHE A 141 -10.33 -6.24 14.69
N ARG A 142 -10.84 -6.94 15.72
CA ARG A 142 -10.29 -6.91 17.08
C ARG A 142 -8.83 -7.36 17.12
N GLU A 143 -8.49 -8.43 16.40
CA GLU A 143 -7.11 -8.94 16.32
C GLU A 143 -6.17 -7.92 15.65
N TYR A 144 -6.61 -7.25 14.59
CA TYR A 144 -5.82 -6.20 13.94
C TYR A 144 -5.62 -4.99 14.85
N ILE A 145 -6.66 -4.53 15.56
CA ILE A 145 -6.52 -3.45 16.54
C ILE A 145 -5.58 -3.85 17.68
N ALA A 146 -5.68 -5.08 18.19
CA ALA A 146 -4.77 -5.58 19.23
C ALA A 146 -3.32 -5.65 18.74
N THR A 147 -3.11 -6.20 17.54
CA THR A 147 -1.80 -6.26 16.88
C THR A 147 -1.19 -4.87 16.71
N LEU A 148 -1.97 -3.91 16.21
CA LEU A 148 -1.54 -2.54 16.00
C LEU A 148 -1.22 -1.83 17.31
N SER A 149 -2.06 -2.01 18.33
CA SER A 149 -1.81 -1.48 19.68
C SER A 149 -0.49 -2.00 20.24
N GLN A 150 -0.20 -3.29 20.06
CA GLN A 150 1.06 -3.89 20.51
C GLN A 150 2.25 -3.26 19.78
N ARG A 151 2.18 -3.22 18.43
CA ARG A 151 3.21 -2.64 17.55
C ARG A 151 3.60 -1.22 17.93
N CYS A 152 2.61 -0.42 18.33
CA CYS A 152 2.77 1.00 18.59
C CYS A 152 3.15 1.37 20.02
N SER A 153 2.91 0.47 20.98
CA SER A 153 2.98 0.78 22.42
C SER A 153 4.32 1.41 22.86
N ALA A 154 5.45 0.79 22.52
CA ALA A 154 6.79 1.30 22.84
C ALA A 154 7.15 2.55 22.01
N LEU A 155 6.76 2.57 20.73
CA LEU A 155 7.09 3.67 19.82
C LEU A 155 6.47 5.00 20.28
N ILE A 156 5.20 4.98 20.69
CA ILE A 156 4.49 6.18 21.15
C ILE A 156 5.10 6.75 22.44
N GLN A 157 5.68 5.89 23.30
CA GLN A 157 6.36 6.33 24.51
C GLN A 157 7.74 6.92 24.22
N LYS A 158 8.46 6.36 23.24
CA LYS A 158 9.85 6.72 22.92
C LYS A 158 9.94 7.93 21.99
N GLU A 159 9.05 8.02 21.02
CA GLU A 159 9.14 8.96 19.90
C GLU A 159 8.02 10.00 19.94
N GLN A 160 8.29 11.20 19.43
CA GLN A 160 7.24 12.22 19.23
C GLN A 160 6.43 11.91 17.97
N VAL A 161 5.48 10.98 18.08
CA VAL A 161 4.57 10.59 16.99
C VAL A 161 3.64 11.77 16.67
N SER A 162 3.86 12.40 15.51
CA SER A 162 3.02 13.47 14.99
C SER A 162 3.11 13.57 13.47
N LEU A 163 2.08 14.12 12.81
CA LEU A 163 2.13 14.38 11.37
C LEU A 163 3.29 15.32 10.99
N LYS A 164 3.72 16.22 11.88
CA LYS A 164 4.88 17.08 11.63
C LYS A 164 6.16 16.25 11.54
N THR A 165 6.36 15.33 12.48
CA THR A 165 7.53 14.45 12.52
C THR A 165 7.55 13.49 11.32
N VAL A 166 6.41 12.89 10.99
CA VAL A 166 6.23 12.06 9.77
C VAL A 166 6.70 12.81 8.54
N ARG A 167 6.19 14.03 8.33
CA ARG A 167 6.53 14.85 7.16
C ARG A 167 8.00 15.24 7.14
N SER A 168 8.57 15.56 8.30
CA SER A 168 10.00 15.89 8.43
C SER A 168 10.88 14.71 8.04
N ASN A 169 10.54 13.50 8.49
CA ASN A 169 11.29 12.29 8.19
C ASN A 169 11.24 11.95 6.70
N TYR A 170 10.04 11.95 6.09
CA TYR A 170 9.94 11.77 4.64
C TYR A 170 10.65 12.89 3.86
N ALA A 171 10.61 14.14 4.32
CA ALA A 171 11.30 15.22 3.62
C ALA A 171 12.82 15.03 3.61
N LYS A 172 13.39 14.61 4.74
CA LYS A 172 14.82 14.31 4.83
C LYS A 172 15.18 13.09 3.97
N ALA A 173 14.42 12.00 4.07
CA ALA A 173 14.65 10.80 3.25
C ALA A 173 14.53 11.08 1.74
N ALA A 174 13.53 11.88 1.32
CA ALA A 174 13.37 12.27 -0.07
C ALA A 174 14.57 13.10 -0.57
N SER A 175 15.13 13.97 0.27
CA SER A 175 16.34 14.75 -0.09
C SER A 175 17.59 13.88 -0.25
N GLU A 176 17.58 12.66 0.30
CA GLU A 176 18.65 11.67 0.18
C GLU A 176 18.41 10.66 -0.96
N GLY A 177 17.32 10.79 -1.72
CA GLY A 177 17.06 9.93 -2.88
C GLY A 177 16.02 8.83 -2.65
N ASN A 178 15.38 8.76 -1.48
CA ASN A 178 14.43 7.69 -1.18
C ASN A 178 13.14 7.83 -2.01
N ALA A 179 12.87 6.85 -2.88
CA ALA A 179 11.76 6.88 -3.82
C ALA A 179 10.37 6.87 -3.14
N GLU A 180 10.19 6.10 -2.07
CA GLU A 180 8.94 6.07 -1.30
C GLU A 180 8.67 7.45 -0.68
N ALA A 181 9.69 8.05 -0.09
CA ALA A 181 9.59 9.38 0.48
C ALA A 181 9.28 10.46 -0.57
N MET A 182 9.88 10.37 -1.76
CA MET A 182 9.54 11.25 -2.89
C MET A 182 8.08 11.05 -3.34
N ALA A 183 7.62 9.80 -3.48
CA ALA A 183 6.25 9.48 -3.84
C ALA A 183 5.24 10.01 -2.82
N TYR A 184 5.56 9.90 -1.52
CA TYR A 184 4.75 10.43 -0.44
C TYR A 184 4.60 11.96 -0.54
N GLN A 185 5.71 12.67 -0.71
CA GLN A 185 5.68 14.13 -0.86
C GLN A 185 4.89 14.56 -2.09
N LEU A 186 5.12 13.88 -3.21
CA LEU A 186 4.45 14.18 -4.47
C LEU A 186 2.94 13.97 -4.39
N SER A 187 2.52 12.81 -3.88
CA SER A 187 1.09 12.48 -3.74
C SER A 187 0.38 13.49 -2.85
N ARG A 188 1.04 13.93 -1.77
CA ARG A 188 0.48 14.97 -0.90
C ARG A 188 0.40 16.33 -1.56
N ALA A 189 1.42 16.74 -2.31
CA ALA A 189 1.40 18.02 -3.02
C ALA A 189 0.26 18.07 -4.04
N VAL A 190 0.12 17.02 -4.86
CA VAL A 190 -0.94 16.91 -5.86
C VAL A 190 -2.32 16.95 -5.21
N LEU A 191 -2.53 16.22 -4.11
CA LEU A 191 -3.82 16.22 -3.40
C LEU A 191 -4.16 17.60 -2.79
N LEU A 192 -3.17 18.32 -2.27
CA LEU A 192 -3.37 19.65 -1.69
C LEU A 192 -3.64 20.72 -2.76
N ASP A 193 -2.97 20.65 -3.90
CA ASP A 193 -3.19 21.58 -5.01
C ASP A 193 -4.60 21.43 -5.60
N VAL A 194 -5.09 20.19 -5.76
CA VAL A 194 -6.45 19.89 -6.21
C VAL A 194 -7.51 20.34 -5.19
N SER A 195 -7.15 20.44 -3.90
CA SER A 195 -8.06 20.85 -2.81
C SER A 195 -8.13 22.37 -2.59
N SER A 196 -7.40 23.16 -3.37
CA SER A 196 -7.47 24.63 -3.27
C SER A 196 -8.72 25.14 -4.01
N ASP A 197 -9.72 25.59 -3.26
CA ASP A 197 -11.03 26.09 -3.72
C ASP A 197 -10.97 27.39 -4.56
N ASP A 198 -9.82 27.73 -5.16
CA ASP A 198 -9.74 28.87 -6.06
C ASP A 198 -10.29 28.49 -7.44
N ALA A 199 -11.63 28.34 -7.49
CA ALA A 199 -12.46 28.08 -8.67
C ALA A 199 -12.31 29.16 -9.78
N SER A 200 -11.49 30.18 -9.53
CA SER A 200 -11.18 31.30 -10.40
C SER A 200 -10.06 31.00 -11.40
N SER A 201 -9.22 30.00 -11.13
CA SER A 201 -8.13 29.62 -12.02
C SER A 201 -8.57 28.40 -12.83
N PRO A 202 -8.55 28.43 -14.18
CA PRO A 202 -8.73 27.20 -14.93
C PRO A 202 -7.60 26.28 -14.49
N ALA A 203 -7.94 25.24 -13.72
CA ALA A 203 -7.03 24.15 -13.38
C ALA A 203 -6.37 23.77 -14.70
N THR A 204 -5.10 24.09 -14.84
CA THR A 204 -4.35 23.77 -16.05
C THR A 204 -4.36 22.25 -16.05
N THR A 205 -5.22 21.67 -16.88
CA THR A 205 -5.68 20.27 -16.76
C THR A 205 -4.59 19.29 -17.17
N THR A 206 -3.38 19.82 -17.41
CA THR A 206 -2.18 19.12 -17.83
C THR A 206 -1.12 19.34 -16.75
N PRO A 207 -0.63 18.26 -16.11
CA PRO A 207 0.51 18.29 -15.21
C PRO A 207 1.69 18.99 -15.88
N SER A 208 2.48 19.73 -15.10
CA SER A 208 3.71 20.29 -15.62
C SER A 208 4.64 19.17 -16.14
N VAL A 209 5.43 19.47 -17.17
CA VAL A 209 6.42 18.51 -17.70
C VAL A 209 7.36 18.01 -16.60
N ASP A 210 7.72 18.89 -15.66
CA ASP A 210 8.51 18.56 -14.47
C ASP A 210 7.82 17.54 -13.56
N LEU A 211 6.52 17.69 -13.30
CA LEU A 211 5.76 16.74 -12.48
C LEU A 211 5.64 15.37 -13.15
N ARG A 212 5.38 15.32 -14.46
CA ARG A 212 5.36 14.06 -15.23
C ARG A 212 6.71 13.35 -15.17
N GLN A 213 7.81 14.09 -15.37
CA GLN A 213 9.14 13.49 -15.34
C GLN A 213 9.48 12.94 -13.96
N LYS A 214 9.17 13.67 -12.88
CA LYS A 214 9.36 13.18 -11.50
C LYS A 214 8.64 11.87 -11.22
N ILE A 215 7.41 11.72 -11.72
CA ILE A 215 6.67 10.45 -11.60
C ILE A 215 7.40 9.33 -12.35
N ILE A 216 7.81 9.58 -13.59
CA ILE A 216 8.53 8.59 -14.39
C ILE A 216 9.83 8.16 -13.68
N ASP A 217 10.57 9.10 -13.10
CA ASP A 217 11.81 8.82 -12.37
C ASP A 217 11.55 7.97 -11.11
N ILE A 218 10.51 8.29 -10.35
CA ILE A 218 10.10 7.49 -9.18
C ILE A 218 9.67 6.08 -9.63
N VAL A 219 8.89 5.94 -10.69
CA VAL A 219 8.47 4.63 -11.21
C VAL A 219 9.68 3.83 -11.70
N ASN A 220 10.63 4.47 -12.38
CA ASN A 220 11.87 3.84 -12.85
C ASN A 220 12.82 3.43 -11.72
N SER A 221 12.68 3.97 -10.51
CA SER A 221 13.37 3.43 -9.33
C SER A 221 12.98 1.98 -9.03
N GLY A 222 11.79 1.57 -9.53
CA GLY A 222 11.20 0.26 -9.30
C GLY A 222 10.84 0.00 -7.84
N ASP A 223 10.82 1.03 -6.97
CA ASP A 223 10.47 0.89 -5.56
C ASP A 223 8.98 0.53 -5.40
N PRO A 224 8.65 -0.64 -4.85
CA PRO A 224 7.26 -1.11 -4.79
C PRO A 224 6.38 -0.23 -3.90
N SER A 225 6.91 0.32 -2.80
CA SER A 225 6.14 1.21 -1.92
C SER A 225 5.86 2.55 -2.60
N ALA A 226 6.85 3.12 -3.29
CA ALA A 226 6.69 4.35 -4.06
C ALA A 226 5.63 4.20 -5.17
N ILE A 227 5.70 3.08 -5.91
CA ILE A 227 4.75 2.77 -6.97
C ILE A 227 3.34 2.60 -6.41
N PHE A 228 3.19 1.91 -5.29
CA PHE A 228 1.90 1.77 -4.61
C PHE A 228 1.34 3.12 -4.16
N LEU A 229 2.16 4.00 -3.56
CA LEU A 229 1.73 5.34 -3.17
C LEU A 229 1.26 6.17 -4.36
N LEU A 230 1.96 6.10 -5.50
CA LEU A 230 1.57 6.82 -6.72
C LEU A 230 0.31 6.26 -7.37
N SER A 231 -0.07 4.99 -7.12
CA SER A 231 -1.27 4.39 -7.72
C SER A 231 -2.54 5.20 -7.47
N GLY A 232 -2.67 5.82 -6.30
CA GLY A 232 -3.80 6.69 -5.95
C GLY A 232 -3.88 7.97 -6.79
N LEU A 233 -2.80 8.37 -7.46
CA LEU A 233 -2.81 9.47 -8.43
C LEU A 233 -3.25 9.03 -9.83
N PHE A 234 -3.36 7.73 -10.09
CA PHE A 234 -3.62 7.17 -11.42
C PHE A 234 -5.06 6.70 -11.65
N ASN A 235 -5.95 7.01 -10.71
CA ASN A 235 -7.36 6.72 -10.76
C ASN A 235 -8.11 7.53 -11.83
N GLU A 236 -9.44 7.37 -11.89
CA GLU A 236 -10.33 8.07 -12.82
C GLU A 236 -10.28 9.60 -12.77
N ASN A 237 -9.90 10.17 -11.62
CA ASN A 237 -9.75 11.61 -11.41
C ASN A 237 -8.30 12.07 -11.58
N SER A 238 -7.43 11.22 -12.14
CA SER A 238 -6.02 11.56 -12.35
C SER A 238 -5.87 12.87 -13.10
N LEU A 239 -4.84 13.66 -12.76
CA LEU A 239 -4.40 14.78 -13.61
C LEU A 239 -3.61 14.27 -14.82
N PHE A 240 -3.14 13.03 -14.78
CA PHE A 240 -2.36 12.42 -15.85
C PHE A 240 -3.28 11.67 -16.81
N ARG A 241 -2.81 11.51 -18.04
CA ARG A 241 -3.44 10.71 -19.09
C ARG A 241 -2.37 9.79 -19.66
N GLY A 242 -2.77 8.59 -20.05
CA GLY A 242 -1.90 7.56 -20.59
C GLY A 242 -2.63 6.23 -20.67
N LYS A 243 -1.98 5.21 -21.24
CA LYS A 243 -2.55 3.86 -21.31
C LYS A 243 -2.78 3.26 -19.91
N ALA A 244 -1.86 3.56 -18.99
CA ALA A 244 -1.87 3.01 -17.63
C ALA A 244 -2.36 4.03 -16.59
N VAL A 245 -3.08 5.08 -16.98
CA VAL A 245 -3.50 6.14 -16.04
C VAL A 245 -4.88 6.68 -16.41
N GLY A 246 -5.65 7.11 -15.41
CA GLY A 246 -6.95 7.76 -15.64
C GLY A 246 -8.15 6.82 -15.52
N SER A 247 -8.03 5.71 -14.79
CA SER A 247 -9.15 4.79 -14.54
C SER A 247 -8.96 3.97 -13.27
N ALA A 248 -10.04 3.44 -12.71
CA ALA A 248 -9.97 2.47 -11.61
C ALA A 248 -9.21 1.18 -12.00
N VAL A 249 -9.26 0.79 -13.28
CA VAL A 249 -8.46 -0.33 -13.83
C VAL A 249 -6.97 -0.02 -13.75
N ALA A 250 -6.57 1.21 -14.08
CA ALA A 250 -5.19 1.65 -14.01
C ALA A 250 -4.68 1.66 -12.56
N GLU A 251 -5.41 2.29 -11.64
CA GLU A 251 -5.06 2.30 -10.21
C GLU A 251 -4.84 0.87 -9.68
N ALA A 252 -5.80 -0.03 -9.90
CA ALA A 252 -5.67 -1.43 -9.49
C ALA A 252 -4.47 -2.14 -10.13
N ALA A 253 -4.21 -1.91 -11.42
CA ALA A 253 -3.07 -2.51 -12.11
C ALA A 253 -1.72 -2.05 -11.52
N TRP A 254 -1.59 -0.78 -11.13
CA TRP A 254 -0.41 -0.26 -10.44
C TRP A 254 -0.23 -0.85 -9.04
N GLN A 255 -1.33 -1.02 -8.30
CA GLN A 255 -1.32 -1.65 -6.98
C GLN A 255 -0.86 -3.11 -7.07
N LEU A 256 -1.38 -3.86 -8.04
CA LEU A 256 -0.98 -5.25 -8.28
C LEU A 256 0.48 -5.35 -8.75
N ALA A 257 0.92 -4.48 -9.67
CA ALA A 257 2.31 -4.43 -10.11
C ALA A 257 3.29 -4.13 -8.95
N ALA A 258 2.90 -3.30 -7.98
CA ALA A 258 3.70 -3.08 -6.77
C ALA A 258 3.88 -4.37 -5.94
N CYS A 259 2.86 -5.22 -5.87
CA CYS A 259 2.96 -6.55 -5.25
C CYS A 259 3.98 -7.43 -5.97
N ASP A 260 3.90 -7.49 -7.31
CA ASP A 260 4.84 -8.25 -8.14
C ASP A 260 6.29 -7.72 -8.04
N LEU A 261 6.47 -6.45 -7.70
CA LEU A 261 7.76 -5.81 -7.45
C LEU A 261 8.30 -6.03 -6.02
N GLY A 262 7.53 -6.69 -5.15
CA GLY A 262 7.97 -7.10 -3.82
C GLY A 262 7.33 -6.34 -2.65
N LEU A 263 6.24 -5.60 -2.88
CA LEU A 263 5.41 -5.12 -1.77
C LEU A 263 4.78 -6.32 -1.05
N ASP A 264 4.69 -6.27 0.28
CA ASP A 264 3.92 -7.25 1.02
C ASP A 264 2.42 -6.97 0.87
N CYS A 265 1.78 -7.69 -0.05
CA CYS A 265 0.36 -7.63 -0.32
C CYS A 265 -0.42 -8.80 0.30
N SER A 266 0.21 -9.58 1.18
CA SER A 266 -0.43 -10.73 1.83
C SER A 266 -1.53 -10.31 2.80
N GLU A 267 -2.38 -11.25 3.19
CA GLU A 267 -3.49 -11.05 4.13
C GLU A 267 -3.09 -10.38 5.46
N ASN A 268 -1.89 -10.69 5.95
CA ASN A 268 -1.37 -10.18 7.23
C ASN A 268 -0.50 -8.93 7.09
N SER A 269 -0.40 -8.38 5.88
CA SER A 269 0.45 -7.23 5.62
C SER A 269 -0.06 -5.97 6.31
N VAL A 270 0.84 -5.00 6.52
CA VAL A 270 0.45 -3.66 7.00
C VAL A 270 -0.60 -3.03 6.10
N LEU A 271 -0.50 -3.25 4.78
CA LEU A 271 -1.43 -2.73 3.80
C LEU A 271 -2.85 -3.24 4.03
N LEU A 272 -3.04 -4.56 4.12
CA LEU A 272 -4.37 -5.17 4.28
C LEU A 272 -4.96 -4.90 5.67
N ARG A 273 -4.12 -4.83 6.72
CA ARG A 273 -4.55 -4.33 8.03
C ARG A 273 -5.07 -2.90 7.93
N GLY A 274 -4.37 -2.04 7.21
CA GLY A 274 -4.77 -0.67 6.94
C GLY A 274 -6.12 -0.57 6.22
N TYR A 275 -6.35 -1.40 5.19
CA TYR A 275 -7.65 -1.47 4.52
C TYR A 275 -8.79 -1.92 5.45
N CYS A 276 -8.58 -2.93 6.29
CA CYS A 276 -9.62 -3.36 7.24
C CYS A 276 -9.95 -2.27 8.27
N ILE A 277 -8.93 -1.59 8.80
CA ILE A 277 -9.11 -0.55 9.83
C ILE A 277 -9.77 0.71 9.27
N ASN A 278 -9.38 1.15 8.07
CA ASN A 278 -9.83 2.41 7.49
C ASN A 278 -10.99 2.27 6.49
N GLY A 279 -11.13 1.12 5.82
CA GLY A 279 -12.13 0.85 4.78
C GLY A 279 -13.49 0.40 5.26
N GLY A 280 -13.72 0.35 6.58
CA GLY A 280 -15.06 0.36 7.17
C GLY A 280 -15.91 -0.92 7.08
N VAL A 281 -15.67 -1.86 6.15
CA VAL A 281 -16.65 -2.96 5.92
C VAL A 281 -16.05 -4.37 5.81
N TYR A 282 -14.86 -4.53 5.23
CA TYR A 282 -14.31 -5.88 4.97
C TYR A 282 -12.96 -6.10 5.66
N CYS A 283 -12.94 -7.06 6.58
CA CYS A 283 -11.73 -7.58 7.22
C CYS A 283 -11.61 -9.08 6.88
N GLU A 284 -11.87 -9.40 5.62
CA GLU A 284 -11.89 -10.77 5.12
C GLU A 284 -10.47 -11.30 4.90
N SER A 285 -10.35 -12.61 4.94
CA SER A 285 -9.11 -13.32 4.66
C SER A 285 -8.81 -13.28 3.16
N GLY A 286 -7.66 -12.72 2.77
CA GLY A 286 -7.22 -12.67 1.38
C GLY A 286 -6.06 -11.69 1.19
N ASP A 287 -5.29 -11.89 0.12
CA ASP A 287 -4.29 -10.92 -0.32
C ASP A 287 -4.94 -9.73 -1.05
N LEU A 288 -4.13 -8.73 -1.43
CA LEU A 288 -4.62 -7.57 -2.19
C LEU A 288 -5.31 -7.97 -3.50
N ARG A 289 -4.81 -9.03 -4.15
CA ARG A 289 -5.36 -9.49 -5.43
C ARG A 289 -6.78 -10.03 -5.26
N TRP A 290 -7.02 -10.76 -4.18
CA TRP A 290 -8.36 -11.18 -3.78
C TRP A 290 -9.25 -9.95 -3.51
N HIS A 291 -8.76 -8.97 -2.75
CA HIS A 291 -9.52 -7.76 -2.43
C HIS A 291 -9.96 -7.00 -3.70
N ILE A 292 -9.04 -6.78 -4.64
CA ILE A 292 -9.34 -6.08 -5.89
C ILE A 292 -10.37 -6.85 -6.73
N ARG A 293 -10.26 -8.18 -6.78
CA ARG A 293 -11.14 -9.04 -7.57
C ARG A 293 -12.56 -9.11 -7.01
N GLU A 294 -12.69 -9.27 -5.70
CA GLU A 294 -13.99 -9.53 -5.07
C GLU A 294 -14.71 -8.23 -4.66
N LEU A 295 -13.96 -7.18 -4.30
CA LEU A 295 -14.52 -6.00 -3.62
C LEU A 295 -14.33 -4.69 -4.38
N THR A 296 -13.31 -4.57 -5.23
CA THR A 296 -12.99 -3.29 -5.90
C THR A 296 -13.48 -3.21 -7.33
N LEU A 297 -13.21 -4.24 -8.16
CA LEU A 297 -13.46 -4.20 -9.59
C LEU A 297 -14.47 -5.26 -10.04
N ALA A 298 -15.33 -4.89 -11.00
CA ALA A 298 -16.14 -5.87 -11.71
C ALA A 298 -15.26 -6.88 -12.47
N PRO A 299 -15.71 -8.14 -12.70
CA PRO A 299 -14.86 -9.20 -13.25
C PRO A 299 -14.13 -8.83 -14.56
N VAL A 300 -14.82 -8.16 -15.49
CA VAL A 300 -14.20 -7.72 -16.76
C VAL A 300 -13.14 -6.63 -16.54
N MET A 301 -13.37 -5.73 -15.59
CA MET A 301 -12.39 -4.69 -15.24
C MET A 301 -11.17 -5.30 -14.55
N TYR A 302 -11.37 -6.29 -13.67
CA TYR A 302 -10.28 -7.04 -13.04
C TYR A 302 -9.38 -7.74 -14.06
N GLN A 303 -9.97 -8.44 -15.04
CA GLN A 303 -9.18 -9.08 -16.10
C GLN A 303 -8.35 -8.07 -16.90
N ARG A 304 -8.91 -6.88 -17.17
CA ARG A 304 -8.16 -5.78 -17.81
C ARG A 304 -7.03 -5.25 -16.92
N ALA A 305 -7.24 -5.18 -15.60
CA ALA A 305 -6.22 -4.75 -14.66
C ALA A 305 -5.05 -5.74 -14.62
N VAL A 306 -5.31 -7.05 -14.67
CA VAL A 306 -4.26 -8.09 -14.73
C VAL A 306 -3.42 -8.01 -16.02
N VAL A 307 -4.05 -7.72 -17.17
CA VAL A 307 -3.30 -7.51 -18.41
C VAL A 307 -2.43 -6.25 -18.31
N LEU A 308 -2.99 -5.16 -17.80
CA LEU A 308 -2.26 -3.89 -17.65
C LEU A 308 -1.15 -3.97 -16.59
N GLU A 309 -1.35 -4.74 -15.52
CA GLU A 309 -0.34 -5.07 -14.50
C GLU A 309 0.92 -5.66 -15.14
N ALA A 310 0.77 -6.66 -16.01
CA ALA A 310 1.90 -7.29 -16.68
C ALA A 310 2.67 -6.31 -17.57
N GLU A 311 1.96 -5.39 -18.24
CA GLU A 311 2.58 -4.34 -19.05
C GLU A 311 3.32 -3.32 -18.20
N ILE A 312 2.73 -2.88 -17.09
CA ILE A 312 3.36 -1.98 -16.12
C ILE A 312 4.64 -2.63 -15.57
N TYR A 313 4.55 -3.88 -15.11
CA TYR A 313 5.69 -4.62 -14.59
C TYR A 313 6.82 -4.71 -15.63
N ALA A 314 6.51 -5.10 -16.87
CA ALA A 314 7.50 -5.18 -17.94
C ALA A 314 8.13 -3.82 -18.29
N ALA A 315 7.35 -2.74 -18.32
CA ALA A 315 7.85 -1.39 -18.57
C ALA A 315 8.82 -0.92 -17.47
N ILE A 316 8.53 -1.24 -16.20
CA ILE A 316 9.41 -0.93 -15.06
C ILE A 316 10.70 -1.75 -15.13
N GLN A 317 10.60 -3.06 -15.35
CA GLN A 317 11.78 -3.93 -15.47
C GLN A 317 12.71 -3.53 -16.63
N SER A 318 12.16 -2.94 -17.69
CA SER A 318 12.93 -2.47 -18.84
C SER A 318 13.38 -1.00 -18.74
N GLY A 319 13.03 -0.29 -17.66
CA GLY A 319 13.35 1.14 -17.49
C GLY A 319 12.62 2.06 -18.48
N ASN A 320 11.50 1.61 -19.04
CA ASN A 320 10.70 2.30 -20.06
C ASN A 320 9.33 2.73 -19.54
N ALA A 321 9.27 3.20 -18.28
CA ALA A 321 8.02 3.65 -17.66
C ALA A 321 7.35 4.81 -18.40
N SER A 322 8.10 5.61 -19.17
CA SER A 322 7.56 6.70 -19.98
C SER A 322 6.50 6.24 -20.99
N SER A 323 6.57 4.99 -21.47
CA SER A 323 5.58 4.42 -22.39
C SER A 323 4.18 4.21 -21.78
N LEU A 324 4.06 4.28 -20.45
CA LEU A 324 2.80 4.08 -19.71
C LEU A 324 1.95 5.36 -19.62
N PHE A 325 2.56 6.52 -19.85
CA PHE A 325 1.99 7.86 -19.70
C PHE A 325 1.87 8.56 -21.05
#